data_AF-V9W1K1-F1
#
_entry.id   AF-V9W1K1-F1
#
_cell.length_a   1.000
_cell.length_b   1.000
_cell.length_c   1.000
_cell.angle_alpha   90.00
_cell.angle_beta   90.00
_cell.angle_gamma   90.00
#
_symmetry.space_group_name_H-M   'P 1'
#
loop_
_entity.id
_entity.type
_entity.pdbx_description
1 polymer ?
#
loop_
_entity_poly.entity_id
_entity_poly.type
_entity_poly.pdbx_seq_one_letter_code
_entity_poly.pdbx_strand_id
1 'polypeptide(L)' 'MGLPVTRAVSTHFHDDRSPLLGVLRVSGVATYSPPSPRRLAEVEGNEIPTHSLEGLSSSEVQLPFHPL' A
#
# COMPACT_ATOMS: atom_id res chain seq x y z
N MET A 1 24.77 9.50 2.74
CA MET A 1 23.43 9.67 2.14
C MET A 1 23.59 9.55 0.63
N GLY A 2 22.86 8.66 -0.06
CA GLY A 2 23.03 8.47 -1.51
C GLY A 2 22.83 7.05 -2.06
N LEU A 3 22.29 6.12 -1.26
CA LEU A 3 21.92 4.80 -1.79
C LEU A 3 20.52 4.88 -2.41
N PRO A 4 20.29 4.24 -3.57
CA PRO A 4 19.01 4.29 -4.25
C PRO A 4 17.96 3.53 -3.45
N VAL A 5 16.82 4.18 -3.22
CA VAL A 5 15.60 3.46 -2.85
C VAL A 5 15.12 2.73 -4.09
N THR A 6 15.01 1.41 -4.03
CA THR A 6 14.59 0.59 -5.18
C THR A 6 13.19 0.01 -5.00
N ARG A 7 12.69 -0.06 -3.75
CA ARG A 7 11.38 -0.62 -3.42
C ARG A 7 10.74 0.12 -2.25
N ALA A 8 9.41 0.17 -2.24
CA ALA A 8 8.59 0.71 -1.16
C ALA A 8 7.38 -0.20 -0.87
N VAL A 9 6.99 -0.33 0.39
CA VAL A 9 5.83 -1.11 0.83
C VAL A 9 4.83 -0.19 1.52
N SER A 10 3.59 -0.14 1.02
CA SER A 10 2.48 0.48 1.75
C SER A 10 1.78 -0.56 2.61
N THR A 11 1.65 -0.27 3.91
CA THR A 11 1.14 -1.21 4.91
C THR A 11 -0.38 -1.16 5.06
N HIS A 12 -1.04 -0.07 4.65
CA HIS A 12 -2.49 0.12 4.68
C HIS A 12 -2.92 1.16 3.64
N PHE A 13 -4.23 1.34 3.44
CA PHE A 13 -4.81 2.07 2.30
C PHE A 13 -5.12 3.55 2.55
N HIS A 14 -4.95 4.05 3.78
CA HIS A 14 -5.25 5.44 4.12
C HIS A 14 -4.31 6.42 3.42
N ASP A 15 -4.81 7.65 3.29
CA ASP A 15 -4.20 8.70 2.48
C ASP A 15 -2.91 9.28 3.10
N ASP A 16 -2.56 8.96 4.35
CA ASP A 16 -1.22 9.26 4.87
C ASP A 16 -0.11 8.38 4.23
N ARG A 17 -0.50 7.39 3.40
CA ARG A 17 0.40 6.43 2.75
C ARG A 17 0.33 6.40 1.23
N SER A 18 -0.74 6.92 0.64
CA SER A 18 -1.00 6.81 -0.81
C SER A 18 -0.41 7.93 -1.69
N PRO A 19 -0.39 9.23 -1.31
CA PRO A 19 -0.04 10.36 -2.18
C PRO A 19 1.37 10.37 -2.75
N LEU A 20 2.27 9.54 -2.22
CA LEU A 20 3.67 9.43 -2.66
C LEU A 20 3.89 8.30 -3.67
N LEU A 21 2.90 7.44 -3.91
CA LEU A 21 3.08 6.26 -4.77
C LEU A 21 3.30 6.68 -6.23
N GLY A 22 2.67 7.75 -6.69
CA GLY A 22 2.89 8.35 -8.00
C GLY A 22 4.32 8.88 -8.16
N VAL A 23 4.84 9.57 -7.15
CA VAL A 23 6.22 10.10 -7.14
C VAL A 23 7.25 8.96 -7.15
N LEU A 24 7.02 7.93 -6.33
CA LEU A 24 7.86 6.74 -6.26
C LEU A 24 7.86 5.99 -7.61
N ARG A 25 6.70 5.90 -8.27
CA ARG A 25 6.60 5.23 -9.57
C ARG A 25 7.37 5.98 -10.66
N VAL A 26 7.23 7.30 -10.74
CA VAL A 26 7.95 8.13 -11.73
C VAL A 26 9.47 8.09 -11.51
N SER A 27 9.92 7.94 -10.26
CA SER A 27 11.34 7.81 -9.92
C SER A 27 11.92 6.40 -10.10
N GLY A 28 11.14 5.44 -10.60
CA GLY A 28 11.59 4.07 -10.87
C GLY A 28 11.59 3.15 -9.64
N VAL A 29 10.96 3.56 -8.54
CA VAL A 29 10.80 2.74 -7.34
C VAL A 29 9.63 1.78 -7.51
N ALA A 30 9.88 0.48 -7.29
CA ALA A 30 8.82 -0.51 -7.32
C ALA A 30 7.97 -0.44 -6.02
N THR A 31 6.66 -0.22 -6.16
CA THR A 31 5.73 -0.12 -5.02
C THR A 31 4.96 -1.43 -4.81
N TYR A 32 4.80 -1.82 -3.55
CA TYR A 32 4.18 -3.08 -3.11
C TYR A 32 3.15 -2.83 -2.02
N SER A 33 2.14 -3.70 -1.92
CA SER A 33 1.24 -3.77 -0.76
C SER A 33 0.53 -5.14 -0.71
N PRO A 34 0.06 -5.60 0.46
CA PRO A 34 -0.78 -6.80 0.53
C PRO A 34 -2.08 -6.66 -0.29
N PRO A 35 -2.75 -7.78 -0.63
CA PRO A 35 -3.92 -7.75 -1.52
C PRO A 35 -5.09 -6.88 -1.02
N SER A 36 -5.33 -6.87 0.29
CA SER A 36 -6.49 -6.19 0.87
C SER A 36 -6.37 -4.67 0.93
N PRO A 37 -5.25 -4.06 1.40
CA PRO A 37 -5.03 -2.63 1.26
C PRO A 37 -5.08 -2.16 -0.19
N ARG A 38 -4.65 -2.98 -1.16
CA ARG A 38 -4.82 -2.65 -2.60
C ARG A 38 -6.29 -2.57 -3.01
N ARG A 39 -7.12 -3.53 -2.59
CA ARG A 39 -8.57 -3.53 -2.87
C ARG A 39 -9.26 -2.35 -2.20
N LEU A 40 -8.90 -2.05 -0.95
CA LEU A 40 -9.47 -0.92 -0.21
C LEU A 40 -9.05 0.43 -0.82
N ALA A 41 -7.79 0.56 -1.26
CA ALA A 41 -7.34 1.75 -1.98
C ALA A 41 -8.10 1.94 -3.31
N GLU A 42 -8.38 0.86 -4.04
CA GLU A 42 -9.19 0.90 -5.26
C GLU A 42 -10.63 1.37 -5.00
N VAL A 43 -11.25 0.88 -3.93
CA VAL A 43 -12.62 1.28 -3.53
C VAL A 43 -12.67 2.75 -3.09
N GLU A 44 -11.66 3.22 -2.36
CA GLU A 44 -11.57 4.60 -1.87
C GLU A 44 -11.16 5.60 -2.98
N GLY A 45 -10.62 5.12 -4.11
CA GLY A 45 -10.10 5.96 -5.19
C GLY A 45 -8.67 6.47 -4.95
N ASN A 46 -7.93 5.83 -4.06
CA ASN A 46 -6.54 6.16 -3.73
C ASN A 46 -5.56 5.58 -4.75
N GLU A 47 -4.30 6.07 -4.76
CA GLU A 47 -3.26 5.47 -5.58
C GLU A 47 -2.98 4.03 -5.12
N ILE A 48 -2.94 3.11 -6.10
CA ILE A 48 -2.73 1.68 -5.87
C ILE A 48 -1.26 1.34 -6.16
N PRO A 49 -0.55 0.68 -5.22
CA PRO A 49 0.79 0.15 -5.46
C PRO A 49 0.83 -0.75 -6.70
N THR A 50 1.95 -0.81 -7.41
CA THR A 50 2.04 -1.55 -8.69
C THR A 50 2.03 -3.06 -8.47
N HIS A 51 2.68 -3.54 -7.41
CA HIS A 51 2.85 -4.98 -7.11
C HIS A 51 2.08 -5.41 -5.86
N SER A 52 1.66 -6.67 -5.83
CA SER A 52 0.93 -7.27 -4.71
C SER A 52 1.85 -8.24 -3.96
N LEU A 53 1.77 -8.24 -2.62
CA LEU A 53 2.46 -9.20 -1.75
C LEU A 53 1.52 -10.37 -1.42
N GLU A 54 1.26 -11.23 -2.40
CA GLU A 54 0.28 -12.32 -2.31
C GLU A 54 0.49 -13.26 -1.11
N GLY A 55 1.74 -13.46 -0.67
CA GLY A 55 2.08 -14.26 0.51
C GLY A 55 1.56 -13.69 1.85
N LEU A 56 1.00 -12.48 1.86
CA LEU A 56 0.43 -11.82 3.03
C LEU A 56 -1.12 -11.83 3.04
N SER A 57 -1.75 -12.57 2.13
CA SER A 57 -3.22 -12.60 1.99
C SER A 57 -3.97 -13.25 3.17
N SER A 58 -3.30 -14.00 4.07
CA SER A 58 -3.99 -14.82 5.09
C SER A 58 -3.91 -14.28 6.52
N SER A 59 -3.31 -13.12 6.75
CA SER A 59 -2.98 -12.64 8.11
C SER A 59 -3.70 -11.35 8.52
N GLU A 60 -4.91 -11.12 8.01
CA GLU A 60 -5.67 -9.93 8.38
C GLU A 60 -6.75 -10.26 9.41
N VAL A 61 -6.46 -9.93 10.66
CA VAL A 61 -7.50 -9.85 11.70
C VAL A 61 -8.20 -8.50 11.54
N GLN A 62 -9.34 -8.52 10.85
CA GLN A 62 -10.24 -7.37 10.78
C GLN A 62 -11.05 -7.34 12.08
N LEU A 63 -10.64 -6.52 13.04
CA LEU A 63 -11.39 -6.36 14.30
C LEU A 63 -12.67 -5.55 14.03
N PRO A 64 -13.85 -6.01 14.48
CA PRO A 64 -15.06 -5.23 14.39
C PRO A 64 -14.92 -3.94 15.20
N PHE A 65 -15.25 -2.81 14.58
CA PHE A 65 -15.35 -1.54 15.28
C PHE A 65 -16.61 -1.56 16.15
N HIS A 66 -16.45 -1.50 17.46
CA HIS A 66 -17.56 -1.28 18.40
C HIS A 66 -17.46 0.14 18.94
N PRO A 67 -18.44 1.03 18.67
CA PRO A 67 -18.50 2.33 19.32
C PRO A 67 -18.78 2.16 20.82
N LEU A 68 -18.08 2.96 21.64
CA LEU A 68 -18.30 3.10 23.08
C LEU A 68 -19.59 3.86 23.40
#